data_AF-A0A6B3M7X8-F1
#
_entry.id   AF-A0A6B3M7X8-F1
#
_cell.length_a   1.000
_cell.length_b   1.000
_cell.length_c   1.000
_cell.angle_alpha   90.00
_cell.angle_beta   90.00
_cell.angle_gamma   90.00
#
_symmetry.space_group_name_H-M   'P 1'
#
loop_
_entity.id
_entity.type
_entity.pdbx_description
1 polymer ?
#
loop_
_entity_poly.entity_id
_entity_poly.type
_entity_poly.pdbx_seq_one_letter_code
_entity_poly.pdbx_strand_id
1 'polypeptide(L)'
;MSNTIDNIEHCFQCDQTVVDLYCNEVSKLTDEQQRCLAALILTGFVCQHRSIYVNIVVDTKYLQEQYPEPSQHKWAPTEIEVENQYLMVDYQHVIDGQGTPYLELKANISDVVSFSCASIDANSSSAAIVYGISHRDGDEVFGDFHPVHKNLSGAVMPDASSPDGLPPVTADRNFMSLNAEVKNSGVETLDIKLAVFLQAGSEQVLFGYFKWSPSITITAQS
;
A
#
# COMPACT_ATOMS: atom_id res chain seq x y z
N MET A 1 -33.69 32.09 11.16
CA MET A 1 -33.22 32.25 9.78
C MET A 1 -31.77 32.69 9.81
N SER A 2 -30.96 32.01 8.98
CA SER A 2 -29.62 32.38 8.51
C SER A 2 -28.49 32.44 9.53
N ASN A 3 -27.45 31.60 9.31
CA ASN A 3 -26.01 31.87 9.54
C ASN A 3 -25.16 30.66 9.99
N THR A 4 -25.65 29.41 9.90
CA THR A 4 -24.81 28.23 10.23
C THR A 4 -24.46 27.36 9.02
N ILE A 5 -25.10 27.56 7.87
CA ILE A 5 -24.90 26.72 6.67
C ILE A 5 -23.75 27.24 5.79
N ASP A 6 -23.44 28.53 5.83
CA ASP A 6 -22.50 29.16 4.88
C ASP A 6 -21.01 28.86 5.13
N ASN A 7 -20.66 28.15 6.20
CA ASN A 7 -19.26 27.88 6.57
C ASN A 7 -18.75 26.47 6.22
N ILE A 8 -19.57 25.62 5.58
CA ILE A 8 -19.15 24.24 5.22
C ILE A 8 -18.54 24.18 3.81
N GLU A 9 -18.78 25.18 2.94
CA GLU A 9 -18.32 25.18 1.55
C GLU A 9 -16.80 25.41 1.34
N HIS A 10 -16.01 25.55 2.40
CA HIS A 10 -14.57 25.87 2.29
C HIS A 10 -13.60 24.82 2.82
N CYS A 11 -14.04 23.61 3.18
CA CYS A 11 -13.12 22.59 3.71
C CYS A 11 -13.13 21.23 3.01
N PHE A 12 -13.94 21.00 1.97
CA PHE A 12 -14.01 19.67 1.35
C PHE A 12 -14.10 19.75 -0.17
N GLN A 13 -13.07 19.30 -0.87
CA GLN A 13 -13.25 18.71 -2.21
C GLN A 13 -13.90 17.33 -2.04
N CYS A 14 -15.15 17.30 -1.59
CA CYS A 14 -16.01 16.12 -1.70
C CYS A 14 -16.89 16.28 -2.93
N ASP A 15 -17.10 15.17 -3.65
CA ASP A 15 -18.06 15.06 -4.74
C ASP A 15 -19.44 15.60 -4.29
N GLN A 16 -20.00 16.55 -5.06
CA GLN A 16 -21.26 17.25 -4.75
C GLN A 16 -22.40 16.26 -4.44
N THR A 17 -22.37 15.08 -5.07
CA THR A 17 -23.36 14.02 -4.91
C THR A 17 -23.35 13.40 -3.50
N VAL A 18 -22.19 13.34 -2.84
CA VAL A 18 -22.03 12.82 -1.47
C VAL A 18 -22.51 13.84 -0.44
N VAL A 19 -22.27 15.13 -0.69
CA VAL A 19 -22.74 16.24 0.15
C VAL A 19 -24.27 16.28 0.18
N ASP A 20 -24.91 16.13 -0.98
CA ASP A 20 -26.38 16.16 -1.08
C ASP A 20 -27.07 14.95 -0.43
N LEU A 21 -26.45 13.77 -0.47
CA LEU A 21 -26.93 12.59 0.26
C LEU A 21 -26.80 12.77 1.78
N TYR A 22 -25.68 13.32 2.24
CA TYR A 22 -25.43 13.57 3.65
C TYR A 22 -26.37 14.63 4.23
N CYS A 23 -26.60 15.74 3.52
CA CYS A 23 -27.48 16.82 3.97
C CYS A 23 -28.96 16.39 4.09
N ASN A 24 -29.45 15.53 3.20
CA ASN A 24 -30.83 15.04 3.24
C ASN A 24 -31.11 14.11 4.43
N GLU A 25 -30.15 13.27 4.81
CA GLU A 25 -30.26 12.39 5.98
C GLU A 25 -30.12 13.15 7.30
N VAL A 26 -29.21 14.14 7.37
CA VAL A 26 -29.00 14.97 8.57
C VAL A 26 -30.22 15.83 8.92
N SER A 27 -31.00 16.25 7.91
CA SER A 27 -32.24 17.03 8.12
C SER A 27 -33.34 16.25 8.87
N LYS A 28 -33.24 14.92 8.94
CA LYS A 28 -34.18 14.04 9.63
C LYS A 28 -33.79 13.77 11.10
N LEU A 29 -32.60 14.21 11.51
CA LEU A 29 -32.09 14.03 12.87
C LEU A 29 -32.73 15.03 13.83
N THR A 30 -32.85 14.65 15.10
CA THR A 30 -33.26 15.57 16.16
C THR A 30 -32.16 16.60 16.45
N ASP A 31 -32.53 17.73 17.06
CA ASP A 31 -31.59 18.79 17.43
C ASP A 31 -30.42 18.28 18.30
N GLU A 32 -30.66 17.28 19.14
CA GLU A 32 -29.63 16.65 19.99
C GLU A 32 -28.67 15.78 19.15
N GLN A 33 -29.19 15.03 18.19
CA GLN A 33 -28.39 14.23 17.26
C GLN A 33 -27.56 15.12 16.31
N GLN A 34 -28.13 16.23 15.84
CA GLN A 34 -27.40 17.21 15.03
C GLN A 34 -26.27 17.88 15.82
N ARG A 35 -26.49 18.16 17.12
CA ARG A 35 -25.43 18.67 18.00
C ARG A 35 -24.31 17.66 18.25
N CYS A 36 -24.65 16.38 18.44
CA CYS A 36 -23.65 15.31 18.52
C CYS A 36 -22.86 15.17 17.21
N LEU A 37 -23.54 15.19 16.06
CA LEU A 37 -22.90 15.09 14.75
C LEU A 37 -21.99 16.31 14.47
N ALA A 38 -22.46 17.52 14.79
CA ALA A 38 -21.64 18.73 14.69
C ALA A 38 -20.43 18.68 15.62
N ALA A 39 -20.57 18.12 16.84
CA ALA A 39 -19.45 17.90 17.75
C ALA A 39 -18.46 16.86 17.20
N LEU A 40 -18.92 15.77 16.58
CA LEU A 40 -18.05 14.79 15.89
C LEU A 40 -17.30 15.43 14.70
N ILE A 41 -17.98 16.25 13.89
CA ILE A 41 -17.36 16.97 12.76
C ILE A 41 -16.34 18.01 13.26
N LEU A 42 -16.69 18.81 14.28
CA LEU A 42 -15.83 19.85 14.86
C LEU A 42 -14.64 19.29 15.65
N THR A 43 -14.76 18.07 16.21
CA THR A 43 -13.66 17.36 16.88
C THR A 43 -12.80 16.55 15.91
N GLY A 44 -13.09 16.61 14.60
CA GLY A 44 -12.28 15.95 13.59
C GLY A 44 -12.47 14.43 13.52
N PHE A 45 -13.56 13.89 14.05
CA PHE A 45 -14.00 12.51 13.77
C PHE A 45 -14.59 12.41 12.35
N VAL A 46 -13.81 12.81 11.35
CA VAL A 46 -13.93 12.21 10.03
C VAL A 46 -13.08 10.94 10.13
N CYS A 47 -13.70 9.77 9.95
CA CYS A 47 -12.96 8.53 9.75
C CYS A 47 -12.19 8.68 8.44
N GLN A 48 -11.02 9.31 8.53
CA GLN A 48 -10.14 9.50 7.40
C GLN A 48 -9.51 8.14 7.17
N HIS A 49 -10.03 7.37 6.21
CA HIS A 49 -9.38 6.16 5.72
C HIS A 49 -7.95 6.54 5.32
N ARG A 50 -6.94 6.10 6.08
CA ARG A 50 -5.54 6.37 5.72
C ARG A 50 -5.04 5.23 4.86
N SER A 51 -4.39 5.58 3.76
CA SER A 51 -3.62 4.63 2.95
C SER A 51 -2.21 4.59 3.51
N ILE A 52 -1.82 3.44 4.06
CA ILE A 52 -0.48 3.16 4.56
C ILE A 52 0.25 2.43 3.45
N TYR A 53 1.34 3.01 2.94
CA TYR A 53 2.11 2.40 1.86
C TYR A 53 3.26 1.57 2.42
N VAL A 54 3.30 0.31 2.02
CA VAL A 54 4.42 -0.59 2.28
C VAL A 54 5.09 -0.91 0.95
N ASN A 55 6.40 -0.71 0.87
CA ASN A 55 7.21 -1.09 -0.28
C ASN A 55 8.07 -2.30 0.07
N ILE A 56 7.94 -3.35 -0.73
CA ILE A 56 8.75 -4.56 -0.65
C ILE A 56 9.94 -4.38 -1.59
N VAL A 57 11.13 -4.29 -1.02
CA VAL A 57 12.38 -4.23 -1.80
C VAL A 57 13.02 -5.61 -1.82
N VAL A 58 13.34 -6.11 -3.01
CA VAL A 58 13.87 -7.47 -3.21
C VAL A 58 15.30 -7.43 -3.73
N ASP A 59 16.22 -8.13 -3.05
CA ASP A 59 17.54 -8.44 -3.62
C ASP A 59 17.43 -9.61 -4.61
N THR A 60 17.25 -9.29 -5.88
CA THR A 60 17.12 -10.28 -6.96
C THR A 60 18.42 -11.02 -7.25
N LYS A 61 19.57 -10.45 -6.89
CA LYS A 61 20.88 -11.10 -7.09
C LYS A 61 21.08 -12.19 -6.04
N TYR A 62 20.73 -11.91 -4.79
CA TYR A 62 20.67 -12.94 -3.76
C TYR A 62 19.79 -14.12 -4.18
N LEU A 63 18.59 -13.85 -4.70
CA LEU A 63 17.69 -14.91 -5.17
C LEU A 63 18.28 -15.75 -6.31
N GLN A 64 18.99 -15.12 -7.25
CA GLN A 64 19.68 -15.83 -8.33
C GLN A 64 20.76 -16.79 -7.82
N GLU A 65 21.54 -16.34 -6.84
CA GLU A 65 22.67 -17.12 -6.32
C GLU A 65 22.20 -18.27 -5.41
N GLN A 66 21.18 -18.05 -4.59
CA GLN A 66 20.68 -19.05 -3.64
C GLN A 66 19.66 -20.02 -4.23
N TYR A 67 18.89 -19.58 -5.23
CA TYR A 67 17.81 -20.36 -5.84
C TYR A 67 17.97 -20.40 -7.37
N PRO A 68 18.98 -21.13 -7.90
CA PRO A 68 19.30 -21.13 -9.33
C PRO A 68 18.24 -21.78 -10.22
N GLU A 69 17.37 -22.63 -9.64
CA GLU A 69 16.29 -23.32 -10.34
C GLU A 69 14.94 -23.01 -9.68
N PRO A 70 14.46 -21.76 -9.73
CA PRO A 70 13.20 -21.40 -9.10
C PRO A 70 12.01 -21.92 -9.91
N SER A 71 10.86 -22.01 -9.24
CA SER A 71 9.62 -22.48 -9.85
C SER A 71 9.20 -21.58 -11.01
N GLN A 72 8.80 -22.22 -12.11
CA GLN A 72 8.19 -21.56 -13.26
C GLN A 72 6.65 -21.53 -13.17
N HIS A 73 6.08 -21.97 -12.05
CA HIS A 73 4.64 -22.09 -11.85
C HIS A 73 4.15 -21.14 -10.76
N LYS A 74 3.39 -20.12 -11.15
CA LYS A 74 2.87 -19.09 -10.22
C LYS A 74 2.03 -19.60 -9.05
N TRP A 75 1.41 -20.78 -9.19
CA TRP A 75 0.59 -21.42 -8.14
C TRP A 75 1.39 -22.33 -7.21
N ALA A 76 2.65 -22.61 -7.55
CA ALA A 76 3.58 -23.39 -6.74
C ALA A 76 4.94 -22.66 -6.69
N PRO A 77 5.00 -21.42 -6.15
CA PRO A 77 6.23 -20.64 -6.07
C PRO A 77 7.28 -21.31 -5.16
N THR A 78 8.57 -21.04 -5.41
CA THR A 78 9.67 -21.48 -4.56
C THR A 78 9.62 -20.73 -3.23
N GLU A 79 9.55 -21.46 -2.12
CA GLU A 79 9.66 -20.86 -0.79
C GLU A 79 11.09 -20.39 -0.53
N ILE A 80 11.22 -19.16 -0.02
CA ILE A 80 12.52 -18.56 0.29
C ILE A 80 12.60 -18.20 1.77
N GLU A 81 13.83 -18.25 2.29
CA GLU A 81 14.14 -17.77 3.63
C GLU A 81 13.81 -16.28 3.79
N VAL A 82 13.57 -15.85 5.03
CA VAL A 82 13.09 -14.50 5.36
C VAL A 82 14.13 -13.38 5.17
N GLU A 83 15.34 -13.71 4.74
CA GLU A 83 16.46 -12.78 4.63
C GLU A 83 16.53 -12.12 3.23
N ASN A 84 17.01 -10.87 3.18
CA ASN A 84 17.28 -10.11 1.95
C ASN A 84 16.03 -9.70 1.14
N GLN A 85 14.89 -9.62 1.81
CA GLN A 85 13.73 -8.84 1.38
C GLN A 85 13.40 -7.84 2.48
N TYR A 86 13.09 -6.62 2.08
CA TYR A 86 12.99 -5.49 3.00
C TYR A 86 11.59 -4.90 2.92
N LEU A 87 10.92 -4.77 4.07
CA LEU A 87 9.68 -4.01 4.18
C LEU A 87 10.00 -2.57 4.58
N MET A 88 9.61 -1.64 3.74
CA MET A 88 9.72 -0.20 3.99
C MET A 88 8.32 0.40 4.10
N VAL A 89 8.09 1.21 5.11
CA VAL A 89 6.81 1.89 5.34
C VAL A 89 7.06 3.38 5.53
N ASP A 90 6.03 4.22 5.36
CA ASP A 90 6.12 5.64 5.70
C ASP A 90 6.51 5.83 7.18
N TYR A 91 7.43 6.77 7.45
CA TYR A 91 7.90 7.12 8.79
C TYR A 91 6.76 7.44 9.76
N GLN A 92 5.63 7.93 9.25
CA GLN A 92 4.47 8.25 10.07
C GLN A 92 3.80 7.01 10.67
N HIS A 93 4.07 5.82 10.13
CA HIS A 93 3.40 4.58 10.49
C HIS A 93 4.35 3.54 11.08
N VAL A 94 5.66 3.68 10.93
CA VAL A 94 6.61 2.74 11.54
C VAL A 94 6.70 2.91 13.05
N ILE A 95 6.73 1.78 13.76
CA ILE A 95 7.14 1.72 15.17
C ILE A 95 8.56 1.15 15.24
N ASP A 96 8.78 -0.02 14.63
CA ASP A 96 10.08 -0.70 14.62
C ASP A 96 10.22 -1.65 13.41
N GLY A 97 11.41 -2.19 13.19
CA GLY A 97 11.63 -3.27 12.23
C GLY A 97 11.64 -2.84 10.76
N GLN A 98 11.76 -1.54 10.49
CA GLN A 98 11.91 -1.02 9.13
C GLN A 98 13.12 -1.64 8.43
N GLY A 99 12.93 -2.09 7.18
CA GLY A 99 13.98 -2.75 6.43
C GLY A 99 14.29 -4.16 6.96
N THR A 100 13.33 -4.83 7.57
CA THR A 100 13.46 -6.22 8.02
C THR A 100 12.21 -7.03 7.63
N PRO A 101 12.25 -8.37 7.70
CA PRO A 101 11.04 -9.21 7.53
C PRO A 101 10.07 -9.15 8.71
N TYR A 102 10.39 -8.42 9.78
CA TYR A 102 9.55 -8.24 10.96
C TYR A 102 9.20 -6.76 11.08
N LEU A 103 8.05 -6.35 10.54
CA LEU A 103 7.66 -4.94 10.52
C LEU A 103 6.61 -4.66 11.60
N GLU A 104 6.88 -3.70 12.50
CA GLU A 104 5.86 -3.19 13.41
C GLU A 104 5.38 -1.82 12.93
N LEU A 105 4.07 -1.69 12.73
CA LEU A 105 3.45 -0.46 12.26
C LEU A 105 2.20 -0.11 13.05
N LYS A 106 1.92 1.19 13.14
CA LYS A 106 0.72 1.72 13.77
C LYS A 106 -0.35 2.04 12.74
N ALA A 107 -1.51 1.40 12.91
CA ALA A 107 -2.67 1.57 12.05
C ALA A 107 -3.94 1.49 12.89
N ASN A 108 -5.00 2.15 12.43
CA ASN A 108 -6.33 1.98 12.97
C ASN A 108 -7.04 0.83 12.26
N ILE A 109 -8.03 0.26 12.94
CA ILE A 109 -9.02 -0.59 12.27
C ILE A 109 -9.65 0.24 11.14
N SER A 110 -9.84 -0.40 9.99
CA SER A 110 -10.25 0.17 8.72
C SER A 110 -9.22 1.02 7.98
N ASP A 111 -7.99 1.19 8.46
CA ASP A 111 -6.93 1.71 7.58
C ASP A 111 -6.64 0.73 6.43
N VAL A 112 -6.23 1.23 5.27
CA VAL A 112 -5.86 0.39 4.12
C VAL A 112 -4.35 0.35 4.02
N VAL A 113 -3.79 -0.86 4.06
CA VAL A 113 -2.37 -1.08 3.79
C VAL A 113 -2.19 -1.49 2.34
N SER A 114 -1.34 -0.75 1.64
CA SER A 114 -1.07 -0.91 0.21
C SER A 114 0.36 -1.37 -0.02
N PHE A 115 0.51 -2.62 -0.47
CA PHE A 115 1.81 -3.23 -0.73
C PHE A 115 2.21 -3.05 -2.18
N SER A 116 3.36 -2.44 -2.40
CA SER A 116 4.05 -2.34 -3.70
C SER A 116 5.37 -3.09 -3.65
N CYS A 117 5.98 -3.40 -4.79
CA CYS A 117 7.24 -4.13 -4.84
C CYS A 117 8.15 -3.64 -5.96
N ALA A 118 9.45 -3.62 -5.69
CA ALA A 118 10.49 -3.43 -6.67
C ALA A 118 11.77 -4.19 -6.26
N SER A 119 12.67 -4.42 -7.21
CA SER A 119 14.05 -4.79 -6.92
C SER A 119 14.84 -3.61 -6.35
N ILE A 120 16.00 -3.87 -5.75
CA ILE A 120 16.91 -2.84 -5.22
C ILE A 120 17.27 -1.77 -6.26
N ASP A 121 17.35 -2.15 -7.53
CA ASP A 121 17.63 -1.26 -8.66
C ASP A 121 16.36 -0.67 -9.29
N ALA A 122 15.28 -0.52 -8.51
CA ALA A 122 14.02 0.08 -8.92
C ALA A 122 13.42 -0.53 -10.20
N ASN A 123 13.52 -1.85 -10.33
CA ASN A 123 13.09 -2.61 -11.50
C ASN A 123 13.84 -2.29 -12.83
N SER A 124 14.98 -1.61 -12.79
CA SER A 124 15.66 -1.11 -14.00
C SER A 124 16.49 -2.15 -14.75
N SER A 125 17.21 -3.04 -14.06
CA SER A 125 17.98 -4.14 -14.66
C SER A 125 17.26 -5.46 -14.41
N SER A 126 17.13 -5.84 -13.15
CA SER A 126 16.21 -6.91 -12.73
C SER A 126 14.90 -6.29 -12.27
N ALA A 127 13.81 -7.06 -12.23
CA ALA A 127 12.54 -6.58 -11.71
C ALA A 127 11.88 -7.59 -10.77
N ALA A 128 11.14 -7.09 -9.80
CA ALA A 128 10.29 -7.89 -8.93
C ALA A 128 8.86 -7.32 -8.94
N ILE A 129 7.88 -8.22 -9.01
CA ILE A 129 6.46 -7.89 -8.97
C ILE A 129 5.79 -8.73 -7.90
N VAL A 130 5.14 -8.07 -6.93
CA VAL A 130 4.25 -8.75 -5.99
C VAL A 130 2.93 -9.09 -6.69
N TYR A 131 2.50 -10.35 -6.65
CA TYR A 131 1.30 -10.81 -7.35
C TYR A 131 0.28 -11.53 -6.46
N GLY A 132 0.61 -11.80 -5.20
CA GLY A 132 -0.34 -12.29 -4.21
C GLY A 132 0.16 -12.08 -2.80
N ILE A 133 -0.75 -11.81 -1.88
CA ILE A 133 -0.52 -11.80 -0.44
C ILE A 133 -1.70 -12.54 0.20
N SER A 134 -1.45 -13.38 1.18
CA SER A 134 -2.48 -14.08 1.94
C SER A 134 -2.04 -14.28 3.38
N HIS A 135 -3.00 -14.46 4.28
CA HIS A 135 -2.72 -14.96 5.62
C HIS A 135 -1.96 -16.28 5.57
N ARG A 136 -0.96 -16.46 6.45
CA ARG A 136 -0.24 -17.73 6.64
C ARG A 136 -0.45 -18.28 8.05
N ASP A 137 -0.21 -17.46 9.08
CA ASP A 137 -0.26 -17.87 10.48
C ASP A 137 -0.42 -16.65 11.40
N GLY A 138 -0.75 -16.88 12.68
CA GLY A 138 -0.94 -15.86 13.70
C GLY A 138 -2.35 -15.26 13.71
N ASP A 139 -2.46 -13.99 14.07
CA ASP A 139 -3.73 -13.26 14.10
C ASP A 139 -4.23 -12.96 12.66
N GLU A 140 -5.55 -12.86 12.47
CA GLU A 140 -6.16 -12.34 11.23
C GLU A 140 -6.27 -10.81 11.31
N VAL A 141 -5.15 -10.13 11.07
CA VAL A 141 -5.00 -8.68 11.16
C VAL A 141 -5.53 -8.00 9.90
N PHE A 142 -5.28 -8.57 8.72
CA PHE A 142 -5.71 -8.04 7.44
C PHE A 142 -6.96 -8.73 6.89
N GLY A 143 -7.74 -7.99 6.10
CA GLY A 143 -8.76 -8.57 5.22
C GLY A 143 -8.17 -9.18 3.94
N ASP A 144 -9.05 -9.52 3.00
CA ASP A 144 -8.63 -10.10 1.72
C ASP A 144 -7.81 -9.08 0.89
N PHE A 145 -6.62 -9.51 0.47
CA PHE A 145 -5.77 -8.73 -0.41
C PHE A 145 -6.30 -8.74 -1.84
N HIS A 146 -6.39 -7.55 -2.45
CA HIS A 146 -6.85 -7.40 -3.83
C HIS A 146 -5.95 -6.43 -4.62
N PRO A 147 -5.77 -6.67 -5.93
CA PRO A 147 -4.96 -5.80 -6.77
C PRO A 147 -5.66 -4.48 -7.04
N VAL A 148 -4.89 -3.40 -6.92
CA VAL A 148 -5.29 -2.05 -7.32
C VAL A 148 -4.31 -1.55 -8.37
N HIS A 149 -4.85 -1.13 -9.51
CA HIS A 149 -4.08 -0.56 -10.61
C HIS A 149 -4.29 0.95 -10.67
N LYS A 150 -3.20 1.70 -10.77
CA LYS A 150 -3.23 3.16 -10.91
C LYS A 150 -2.53 3.56 -12.20
N ASN A 151 -3.26 4.18 -13.12
CA ASN A 151 -2.69 4.82 -14.29
C ASN A 151 -2.51 6.32 -14.01
N LEU A 152 -1.29 6.82 -14.15
CA LEU A 152 -0.95 8.23 -14.05
C LEU A 152 -0.51 8.72 -15.42
N SER A 153 -1.32 9.58 -16.04
CA SER A 153 -1.06 10.18 -17.37
C SER A 153 -0.02 11.31 -17.34
N GLY A 154 0.81 11.36 -16.31
CA GLY A 154 1.65 12.51 -15.98
C GLY A 154 2.64 12.20 -14.87
N ALA A 155 3.07 10.96 -14.77
CA ALA A 155 4.08 10.56 -13.79
C ALA A 155 5.39 11.30 -14.09
N VAL A 156 5.96 11.92 -13.06
CA VAL A 156 7.23 12.66 -13.15
C VAL A 156 8.38 11.67 -13.36
N MET A 157 9.19 11.90 -14.39
CA MET A 157 10.33 11.07 -14.76
C MET A 157 11.58 11.95 -14.98
N PRO A 158 12.80 11.42 -14.72
CA PRO A 158 14.02 12.10 -15.11
C PRO A 158 14.06 12.34 -16.63
N ASP A 159 14.52 13.51 -17.05
CA ASP A 159 14.76 13.81 -18.47
C ASP A 159 16.06 13.14 -18.95
N ALA A 160 15.94 12.09 -19.77
CA ALA A 160 17.07 11.37 -20.32
C ALA A 160 17.98 12.21 -21.24
N SER A 161 17.51 13.38 -21.72
CA SER A 161 18.31 14.31 -22.51
C SER A 161 19.14 15.29 -21.64
N SER A 162 18.86 15.35 -20.33
CA SER A 162 19.63 16.14 -19.37
C SER A 162 20.62 15.27 -18.59
N PRO A 163 21.89 15.70 -18.40
CA PRO A 163 22.88 14.94 -17.63
C PRO A 163 22.49 14.66 -16.17
N ASP A 164 21.68 15.51 -15.56
CA ASP A 164 21.22 15.37 -14.16
C ASP A 164 19.74 14.92 -14.06
N GLY A 165 19.09 14.69 -15.21
CA GLY A 165 17.68 14.32 -15.27
C GLY A 165 16.70 15.47 -15.02
N LEU A 166 17.17 16.72 -14.89
CA LEU A 166 16.35 17.90 -14.60
C LEU A 166 16.40 18.94 -15.75
N PRO A 167 15.33 19.74 -15.96
CA PRO A 167 14.01 19.62 -15.33
C PRO A 167 13.31 18.29 -15.73
N PRO A 168 12.40 17.76 -14.91
CA PRO A 168 11.79 16.47 -15.19
C PRO A 168 10.82 16.55 -16.37
N VAL A 169 10.59 15.42 -17.01
CA VAL A 169 9.52 15.21 -17.99
C VAL A 169 8.35 14.47 -17.34
N THR A 170 7.21 14.40 -18.03
CA THR A 170 6.07 13.59 -17.59
C THR A 170 5.76 12.50 -18.61
N ALA A 171 5.28 11.36 -18.14
CA ALA A 171 4.89 10.25 -18.99
C ALA A 171 3.75 9.42 -18.39
N ASP A 172 3.00 8.73 -19.25
CA ASP A 172 1.97 7.79 -18.84
C ASP A 172 2.60 6.55 -18.19
N ARG A 173 2.18 6.21 -16.96
CA ARG A 173 2.70 5.07 -16.20
C ARG A 173 1.61 4.32 -15.47
N ASN A 174 1.73 3.00 -15.44
CA ASN A 174 0.89 2.11 -14.66
C ASN A 174 1.63 1.61 -13.43
N PHE A 175 0.95 1.67 -12.29
CA PHE A 175 1.43 1.15 -11.01
C PHE A 175 0.44 0.11 -10.51
N MET A 176 0.94 -0.85 -9.75
CA MET A 176 0.12 -1.89 -9.12
C MET A 176 0.52 -2.01 -7.65
N SER A 177 -0.48 -2.19 -6.81
CA SER A 177 -0.33 -2.57 -5.41
C SER A 177 -1.32 -3.69 -5.05
N LEU A 178 -1.05 -4.40 -3.96
CA LEU A 178 -2.02 -5.27 -3.30
C LEU A 178 -2.49 -4.59 -2.02
N ASN A 179 -3.80 -4.37 -1.92
CA ASN A 179 -4.40 -3.64 -0.82
C ASN A 179 -5.19 -4.58 0.08
N ALA A 180 -5.12 -4.35 1.39
CA ALA A 180 -6.01 -4.96 2.37
C ALA A 180 -6.40 -3.95 3.45
N GLU A 181 -7.60 -4.11 4.00
CA GLU A 181 -8.07 -3.36 5.16
C GLU A 181 -7.53 -3.98 6.45
N VAL A 182 -7.14 -3.16 7.42
CA VAL A 182 -6.79 -3.60 8.78
C VAL A 182 -8.09 -3.92 9.53
N LYS A 183 -8.26 -5.18 9.92
CA LYS A 183 -9.43 -5.66 10.67
C LYS A 183 -9.20 -5.66 12.18
N ASN A 184 -7.99 -5.98 12.61
CA ASN A 184 -7.63 -6.14 14.01
C ASN A 184 -6.20 -5.63 14.26
N SER A 185 -5.86 -5.41 15.53
CA SER A 185 -4.46 -5.32 15.97
C SER A 185 -3.95 -6.72 16.33
N GLY A 186 -2.64 -6.94 16.22
CA GLY A 186 -2.05 -8.26 16.45
C GLY A 186 -0.79 -8.50 15.63
N VAL A 187 -0.34 -9.75 15.61
CA VAL A 187 0.81 -10.21 14.82
C VAL A 187 0.33 -11.20 13.77
N GLU A 188 0.50 -10.86 12.50
CA GLU A 188 0.14 -11.73 11.38
C GLU A 188 1.37 -12.08 10.55
N THR A 189 1.56 -13.36 10.28
CA THR A 189 2.53 -13.83 9.28
C THR A 189 1.83 -13.98 7.94
N LEU A 190 2.42 -13.39 6.90
CA LEU A 190 1.85 -13.38 5.56
C LEU A 190 2.54 -14.42 4.66
N ASP A 191 1.89 -14.76 3.55
CA ASP A 191 2.46 -15.44 2.40
C ASP A 191 2.50 -14.43 1.24
N ILE A 192 3.65 -13.78 1.04
CA ILE A 192 3.88 -12.81 -0.03
C ILE A 192 4.48 -13.53 -1.24
N LYS A 193 3.83 -13.41 -2.40
CA LYS A 193 4.22 -14.08 -3.64
C LYS A 193 4.80 -13.08 -4.64
N LEU A 194 5.97 -13.40 -5.16
CA LEU A 194 6.80 -12.53 -5.99
C LEU A 194 7.12 -13.20 -7.34
N ALA A 195 7.04 -12.45 -8.43
CA ALA A 195 7.57 -12.84 -9.73
C ALA A 195 8.84 -12.02 -9.99
N VAL A 196 9.95 -12.70 -10.26
CA VAL A 196 11.25 -12.07 -10.48
C VAL A 196 11.65 -12.23 -11.94
N PHE A 197 12.13 -11.13 -12.52
CA PHE A 197 12.57 -11.04 -13.90
C PHE A 197 14.02 -10.58 -13.95
N LEU A 198 14.80 -11.15 -14.87
CA LEU A 198 16.21 -10.84 -15.05
C LEU A 198 16.46 -10.25 -16.42
N GLN A 199 17.45 -9.38 -16.49
CA GLN A 199 17.87 -8.79 -17.74
C GLN A 199 18.47 -9.86 -18.67
N ALA A 200 17.88 -10.00 -19.85
CA ALA A 200 18.40 -10.76 -20.98
C ALA A 200 18.53 -9.80 -22.17
N GLY A 201 19.68 -9.14 -22.30
CA GLY A 201 19.90 -8.10 -23.30
C GLY A 201 19.07 -6.84 -22.99
N SER A 202 18.17 -6.47 -23.91
CA SER A 202 17.26 -5.32 -23.75
C SER A 202 15.93 -5.67 -23.09
N GLU A 203 15.68 -6.95 -22.82
CA GLU A 203 14.42 -7.44 -22.26
C GLU A 203 14.62 -7.95 -20.83
N GLN A 204 13.54 -7.96 -20.06
CA GLN A 204 13.49 -8.64 -18.77
C GLN A 204 12.65 -9.91 -18.93
N VAL A 205 13.27 -11.06 -18.68
CA VAL A 205 12.64 -12.38 -18.83
C VAL A 205 12.33 -12.98 -17.47
N LEU A 206 11.25 -13.75 -17.38
CA LEU A 206 10.88 -14.43 -16.12
C LEU A 206 12.03 -15.33 -15.68
N PHE A 207 12.50 -15.12 -14.45
CA PHE A 207 13.44 -16.01 -13.80
C PHE A 207 12.73 -17.03 -12.95
N GLY A 208 11.75 -16.63 -12.15
CA GLY A 208 10.94 -17.56 -11.38
C GLY A 208 9.93 -16.89 -10.46
N TYR A 209 9.11 -17.73 -9.85
CA TYR A 209 8.13 -17.35 -8.84
C TYR A 209 8.59 -17.78 -7.46
N PHE A 210 8.45 -16.87 -6.50
CA PHE A 210 8.93 -17.03 -5.13
C PHE A 210 7.83 -16.72 -4.13
N LYS A 211 7.95 -17.28 -2.93
CA LYS A 211 7.07 -17.02 -1.79
C LYS A 211 7.90 -16.77 -0.54
N TRP A 212 7.60 -15.67 0.12
CA TRP A 212 8.28 -15.19 1.32
C TRP A 212 7.26 -14.95 2.43
N SER A 213 7.64 -15.21 3.68
CA SER A 213 6.72 -15.15 4.82
C SER A 213 7.18 -14.22 5.94
N PRO A 214 7.04 -12.90 5.77
CA PRO A 214 7.32 -11.94 6.83
C PRO A 214 6.21 -11.92 7.88
N SER A 215 6.53 -11.42 9.07
CA SER A 215 5.55 -11.11 10.11
C SER A 215 5.34 -9.61 10.22
N ILE A 216 4.08 -9.19 10.29
CA ILE A 216 3.68 -7.80 10.46
C ILE A 216 2.90 -7.67 11.77
N THR A 217 3.32 -6.72 12.60
CA THR A 217 2.64 -6.37 13.84
C THR A 217 1.88 -5.07 13.64
N ILE A 218 0.57 -5.08 13.92
CA ILE A 218 -0.27 -3.89 13.97
C ILE A 218 -0.55 -3.52 15.43
N THR A 219 -0.08 -2.33 15.81
CA THR A 219 -0.40 -1.70 17.09
C THR A 219 -1.41 -0.57 16.85
N ALA A 220 -2.55 -0.60 17.55
CA ALA A 220 -3.58 0.44 17.43
C ALA A 220 -3.00 1.83 17.75
N GLN A 221 -3.40 2.85 16.97
CA GLN A 221 -3.11 4.23 17.36
C GLN A 221 -4.04 4.62 18.52
N SER A 222 -3.45 4.93 19.68
CA SER A 222 -4.15 5.47 20.86
C SER A 222 -4.41 6.96 20.73
#